data_AF-A0A849G051-F1
#
_entry.id   AF-A0A849G051-F1
#
_cell.length_a   1.000
_cell.length_b   1.000
_cell.length_c   1.000
_cell.angle_alpha   90.00
_cell.angle_beta   90.00
_cell.angle_gamma   90.00
#
_symmetry.space_group_name_H-M   'P 1'
#
loop_
_entity.id
_entity.type
_entity.pdbx_description
1 polymer ?
#
loop_
_entity_poly.entity_id
_entity_poly.type
_entity_poly.pdbx_seq_one_letter_code
_entity_poly.pdbx_strand_id
1 'polypeptide(L)'
;KETMLRHFDGLIEKSHSIDPGILGFAKSERARLLKSIDNLEKKLIRAEKKKHSDSLKRISTIRSKFLPGGILRERNENFLHWYLRYGEEFLDMLLEMSDPLEPKVKVVKI
;
A
#
# COMPACT_ATOMS: atom_id res chain seq x y z
N LYS A 1 8.13 -4.60 -22.89
CA LYS A 1 9.02 -3.48 -23.30
C LYS A 1 10.13 -3.96 -24.24
N GLU A 2 10.91 -4.98 -23.88
CA GLU A 2 12.00 -5.52 -24.73
C GLU A 2 11.58 -6.05 -26.09
N THR A 3 10.46 -6.77 -26.19
CA THR A 3 9.98 -7.28 -27.49
C THR A 3 9.61 -6.16 -28.46
N MET A 4 9.02 -5.08 -27.94
CA MET A 4 8.66 -3.90 -28.74
C MET A 4 9.89 -3.13 -29.21
N LEU A 5 10.92 -3.01 -28.35
CA LEU A 5 12.20 -2.41 -28.71
C LEU A 5 12.88 -3.21 -29.84
N ARG A 6 12.91 -4.54 -29.74
CA ARG A 6 13.43 -5.42 -30.80
C ARG A 6 12.72 -5.22 -32.14
N HIS A 7 11.38 -5.11 -32.14
CA HIS A 7 10.64 -4.83 -33.37
C HIS A 7 10.98 -3.46 -33.95
N PHE A 8 11.17 -2.44 -33.10
CA PHE A 8 11.58 -1.11 -33.55
C PHE A 8 13.00 -1.07 -34.11
N ASP A 9 13.92 -1.80 -33.49
CA ASP A 9 15.31 -1.88 -33.95
C ASP A 9 15.37 -2.56 -35.33
N GLY A 10 14.58 -3.63 -35.55
CA GLY A 10 14.43 -4.26 -36.87
C GLY A 10 13.73 -3.37 -37.93
N LEU A 11 12.79 -2.51 -37.52
CA LEU A 11 12.19 -1.50 -38.42
C LEU A 11 13.19 -0.40 -38.80
N ILE A 12 14.05 0.00 -37.87
CA ILE A 12 15.11 0.99 -38.10
C ILE A 12 16.16 0.45 -39.09
N GLU A 13 16.57 -0.81 -38.94
CA GLU A 13 17.49 -1.47 -39.88
C GLU A 13 16.91 -1.56 -41.30
N LYS A 14 15.63 -1.94 -41.43
CA LYS A 14 14.95 -1.95 -42.74
C LYS A 14 14.78 -0.55 -43.32
N SER A 15 14.47 0.44 -42.49
CA SER A 15 14.29 1.84 -42.95
C SER A 15 15.58 2.42 -43.54
N HIS A 16 16.75 2.03 -43.01
CA HIS A 16 18.05 2.41 -43.56
C HIS A 16 18.25 2.00 -45.02
N SER A 17 17.65 0.89 -45.44
CA SER A 17 17.73 0.39 -46.82
C SER A 17 16.74 1.04 -47.79
N ILE A 18 15.72 1.75 -47.28
CA ILE A 18 14.62 2.29 -48.09
C ILE A 18 14.78 3.80 -48.31
N ASP A 19 14.91 4.58 -47.24
CA ASP A 19 15.08 6.03 -47.32
C ASP A 19 15.72 6.58 -46.02
N PRO A 20 16.87 7.27 -46.09
CA PRO A 20 17.49 7.95 -44.96
C PRO A 20 16.57 8.93 -44.21
N GLY A 21 15.59 9.54 -44.89
CA GLY A 21 14.62 10.46 -44.29
C GLY A 21 13.65 9.77 -43.31
N ILE A 22 13.34 8.49 -43.54
CA ILE A 22 12.45 7.70 -42.68
C ILE A 22 13.11 7.35 -41.35
N LEU A 23 14.44 7.33 -41.29
CA LEU A 23 15.20 7.00 -40.07
C LEU A 23 14.89 7.96 -38.91
N GLY A 24 14.84 9.25 -39.20
CA GLY A 24 14.52 10.29 -38.21
C GLY A 24 13.09 10.14 -37.68
N PHE A 25 12.16 9.88 -38.59
CA PHE A 25 10.76 9.62 -38.26
C PHE A 25 10.60 8.36 -37.37
N ALA A 26 11.21 7.23 -37.75
CA ALA A 26 11.15 5.98 -36.99
C ALA A 26 11.74 6.11 -35.57
N LYS A 27 12.87 6.81 -35.43
CA LYS A 27 13.47 7.10 -34.11
C LYS A 27 12.57 7.98 -33.25
N SER A 28 11.93 8.99 -33.84
CA SER A 28 11.01 9.87 -33.13
C SER A 28 9.76 9.13 -32.62
N GLU A 29 9.20 8.25 -33.44
CA GLU A 29 8.02 7.46 -33.08
C GLU A 29 8.35 6.41 -32.00
N ARG A 30 9.53 5.79 -32.08
CA ARG A 30 10.06 4.91 -31.02
C ARG A 30 10.11 5.63 -29.67
N ALA A 31 10.68 6.84 -29.64
CA ALA A 31 10.79 7.63 -28.42
C ALA A 31 9.41 8.02 -27.86
N ARG A 32 8.48 8.41 -28.75
CA ARG A 32 7.10 8.77 -28.39
C ARG A 32 6.35 7.60 -27.75
N LEU A 33 6.44 6.41 -28.34
CA LEU A 33 5.78 5.20 -27.83
C LEU A 33 6.35 4.76 -26.49
N LEU A 34 7.67 4.80 -26.32
CA LEU A 34 8.32 4.51 -25.04
C LEU A 34 7.83 5.45 -23.93
N LYS A 35 7.72 6.75 -24.23
CA LYS A 35 7.19 7.74 -23.30
C LYS A 35 5.72 7.50 -22.98
N SER A 36 4.93 7.08 -23.97
CA SER A 36 3.51 6.73 -23.78
C SER A 36 3.33 5.56 -22.81
N ILE A 37 4.14 4.51 -22.97
CA ILE A 37 4.12 3.33 -22.09
C ILE A 37 4.56 3.69 -20.67
N ASP A 38 5.65 4.44 -20.51
CA ASP A 38 6.11 4.89 -19.18
C ASP A 38 5.04 5.73 -18.45
N ASN A 39 4.34 6.59 -19.19
CA ASN A 39 3.22 7.35 -18.64
C ASN A 39 2.04 6.45 -18.23
N LEU A 40 1.74 5.42 -19.01
CA LEU A 40 0.70 4.44 -18.69
C LEU A 40 1.04 3.64 -17.44
N GLU A 41 2.28 3.13 -17.34
CA GLU A 41 2.79 2.42 -16.16
C GLU A 41 2.67 3.29 -14.90
N LYS A 42 3.10 4.55 -14.97
CA LYS A 42 2.97 5.50 -13.85
C LYS A 42 1.52 5.75 -13.46
N LYS A 43 0.60 5.88 -14.43
CA LYS A 43 -0.84 6.04 -14.18
C LYS A 43 -1.43 4.80 -13.51
N LEU A 44 -1.08 3.61 -13.98
CA LEU A 44 -1.53 2.34 -13.41
C LEU A 44 -1.06 2.21 -11.95
N ILE A 45 0.22 2.44 -11.67
CA ILE A 45 0.77 2.39 -10.31
C ILE A 45 0.05 3.38 -9.39
N ARG A 46 -0.20 4.61 -9.86
CA ARG A 46 -0.94 5.61 -9.08
C ARG A 46 -2.38 5.20 -8.82
N ALA A 47 -3.06 4.67 -9.84
CA ALA A 47 -4.44 4.19 -9.71
C ALA A 47 -4.54 3.04 -8.71
N GLU A 48 -3.61 2.09 -8.76
CA GLU A 48 -3.57 0.95 -7.84
C GLU A 48 -3.27 1.40 -6.41
N LYS A 49 -2.31 2.31 -6.21
CA LYS A 49 -2.06 2.93 -4.91
C LYS A 49 -3.29 3.66 -4.38
N LYS A 50 -4.00 4.42 -5.22
CA LYS A 50 -5.22 5.12 -4.84
C LYS A 50 -6.33 4.14 -4.44
N LYS A 51 -6.55 3.09 -5.24
CA LYS A 51 -7.53 2.03 -4.96
C LYS A 51 -7.30 1.38 -3.59
N HIS A 52 -6.05 1.17 -3.20
CA HIS A 52 -5.69 0.55 -1.93
C HIS A 52 -5.49 1.54 -0.78
N SER A 53 -5.37 2.84 -1.06
CA SER A 53 -5.03 3.86 -0.07
C SER A 53 -6.02 3.91 1.09
N ASP A 54 -7.32 3.88 0.81
CA ASP A 54 -8.35 3.91 1.85
C ASP A 54 -8.33 2.67 2.73
N SER A 55 -8.16 1.49 2.12
CA SER A 55 -8.06 0.23 2.87
C SER A 55 -6.81 0.18 3.73
N LEU A 56 -5.66 0.59 3.20
CA LEU A 56 -4.41 0.69 3.96
C LEU A 56 -4.53 1.72 5.09
N LYS A 57 -5.18 2.86 4.84
CA LYS A 57 -5.43 3.87 5.87
C LYS A 57 -6.35 3.34 6.97
N ARG A 58 -7.41 2.60 6.62
CA ARG A 58 -8.28 1.93 7.60
C ARG A 58 -7.50 0.93 8.45
N ILE A 59 -6.71 0.06 7.82
CA ILE A 59 -5.86 -0.92 8.53
C ILE A 59 -4.88 -0.21 9.46
N SER A 60 -4.18 0.82 8.97
CA SER A 60 -3.24 1.61 9.77
C SER A 60 -3.91 2.31 10.94
N THR A 61 -5.13 2.81 10.74
CA THR A 61 -5.92 3.47 11.80
C THR A 61 -6.31 2.46 12.87
N ILE A 62 -6.81 1.28 12.47
CA ILE A 62 -7.16 0.20 13.40
C ILE A 62 -5.91 -0.24 14.17
N ARG A 63 -4.80 -0.50 13.47
CA ARG A 63 -3.53 -0.88 14.09
C ARG A 63 -3.06 0.16 15.09
N SER A 64 -3.14 1.45 14.77
CA SER A 64 -2.71 2.53 15.66
C SER A 64 -3.58 2.65 16.91
N LYS A 65 -4.87 2.26 16.83
CA LYS A 65 -5.76 2.22 18.00
C LYS A 65 -5.42 1.09 18.97
N PHE A 66 -5.07 -0.10 18.45
CA PHE A 66 -4.76 -1.27 19.29
C PHE A 66 -3.28 -1.36 19.70
N LEU A 67 -2.39 -0.85 18.86
CA LEU A 67 -0.93 -0.90 19.02
C LEU A 67 -0.33 0.51 18.78
N PRO A 68 -0.64 1.49 19.63
CA PRO A 68 -0.07 2.83 19.52
C PRO A 68 1.46 2.75 19.59
N GLY A 69 2.15 3.24 18.55
CA GLY A 69 3.60 3.16 18.45
C GLY A 69 4.16 1.73 18.28
N GLY A 70 3.31 0.75 17.96
CA GLY A 70 3.71 -0.66 17.86
C GLY A 70 3.83 -1.38 19.21
N ILE A 71 3.45 -0.72 20.31
CA ILE A 71 3.47 -1.27 21.66
C ILE A 71 2.04 -1.58 22.10
N LEU A 72 1.87 -2.56 22.99
CA LEU A 72 0.58 -2.88 23.60
C LEU A 72 -0.04 -1.64 24.25
N ARG A 73 -1.34 -1.45 23.99
CA ARG A 73 -2.16 -0.35 24.52
C ARG A 73 -2.06 -0.22 26.04
N GLU A 74 -2.03 -1.34 26.76
CA GLU A 74 -1.90 -1.42 28.22
C GLU A 74 -0.66 -0.72 28.76
N ARG A 75 0.40 -0.57 27.96
CA ARG A 75 1.64 0.11 28.37
C ARG A 75 1.61 1.62 28.16
N ASN A 76 0.65 2.10 27.35
CA ASN A 76 0.55 3.51 26.97
C ASN A 76 -0.71 4.18 27.53
N GLU A 77 -1.77 3.43 27.83
CA GLU A 77 -3.03 3.95 28.34
C GLU A 77 -3.14 3.85 29.86
N ASN A 78 -3.70 4.89 30.48
CA ASN A 78 -4.02 4.90 31.90
C ASN A 78 -5.38 4.24 32.16
N PHE A 79 -5.44 3.32 33.12
CA PHE A 79 -6.66 2.61 33.52
C PHE A 79 -7.81 3.56 33.92
N LEU A 80 -7.49 4.74 34.47
CA LEU A 80 -8.45 5.69 35.00
C LEU A 80 -9.40 6.21 33.91
N HIS A 81 -8.95 6.30 32.66
CA HIS A 81 -9.81 6.67 31.53
C HIS A 81 -10.97 5.70 31.34
N TRP A 82 -10.74 4.40 31.61
CA TRP A 82 -11.76 3.36 31.50
C TRP A 82 -12.65 3.32 32.73
N TYR A 83 -12.05 3.38 33.91
CA TYR A 83 -12.78 3.37 35.16
C TYR A 83 -13.74 4.57 35.29
N LEU A 84 -13.34 5.76 34.86
CA LEU A 84 -14.23 6.94 34.85
C LEU A 84 -15.42 6.79 33.89
N ARG A 85 -15.33 5.94 32.87
CA ARG A 85 -16.39 5.73 31.88
C ARG A 85 -17.32 4.59 32.26
N TYR A 86 -16.78 3.51 32.79
CA TYR A 86 -17.47 2.23 32.99
C TYR A 86 -17.64 1.84 34.47
N GLY A 87 -17.07 2.61 35.40
CA GLY A 87 -17.20 2.37 36.84
C GLY A 87 -16.58 1.06 37.30
N GLU A 88 -17.12 0.51 38.40
CA GLU A 88 -16.66 -0.74 39.01
C GLU A 88 -16.87 -1.96 38.10
N GLU A 89 -17.92 -1.95 37.27
CA GLU A 89 -18.23 -3.03 36.31
C GLU A 89 -17.06 -3.33 35.37
N PHE A 90 -16.21 -2.33 35.09
CA PHE A 90 -15.00 -2.53 34.30
C PHE A 90 -14.00 -3.46 34.98
N LEU A 91 -13.81 -3.32 36.29
CA LEU A 91 -12.88 -4.16 37.05
C LEU A 91 -13.41 -5.59 37.16
N ASP A 92 -14.71 -5.75 37.40
CA ASP A 92 -15.36 -7.07 37.44
C ASP A 92 -15.19 -7.78 36.10
N MET A 93 -15.45 -7.09 34.99
CA MET A 93 -15.26 -7.60 33.64
C MET A 93 -13.81 -8.02 33.36
N LEU A 94 -12.82 -7.23 33.81
CA LEU A 94 -11.41 -7.58 33.68
C LEU A 94 -11.04 -8.81 34.50
N LEU A 95 -11.59 -8.93 35.71
CA LEU A 95 -11.33 -10.03 36.63
C LEU A 95 -11.89 -11.34 36.09
N GLU A 96 -13.15 -11.33 35.62
CA GLU A 96 -13.81 -12.49 34.99
C GLU A 96 -13.06 -12.98 33.76
N MET A 97 -12.50 -12.04 32.97
CA MET A 97 -11.69 -12.40 31.83
C MET A 97 -10.26 -12.76 32.18
N SER A 98 -9.76 -12.50 33.39
CA SER A 98 -8.37 -12.81 33.76
C SER A 98 -8.21 -14.28 34.12
N ASP A 99 -7.27 -14.97 33.47
CA ASP A 99 -6.85 -16.30 33.88
C ASP A 99 -5.32 -16.26 34.02
N PRO A 100 -4.78 -16.23 35.24
CA PRO A 100 -3.34 -16.14 35.48
C PRO A 100 -2.55 -17.32 34.91
N LEU A 101 -3.21 -18.47 34.68
CA LEU A 101 -2.57 -19.68 34.17
C LEU A 101 -2.63 -19.77 32.64
N GLU A 102 -3.34 -18.85 31.98
CA GLU A 102 -3.48 -18.82 30.52
C GLU A 102 -2.88 -17.52 29.94
N PRO A 103 -1.58 -17.53 29.55
CA PRO A 103 -0.90 -16.35 29.02
C PRO A 103 -1.28 -16.11 27.54
N LYS A 104 -2.52 -15.65 27.32
CA LYS A 104 -3.05 -15.25 26.00
C LYS A 104 -3.44 -13.78 26.02
N VAL A 105 -3.29 -13.13 24.86
CA VAL A 105 -3.84 -11.78 24.66
C VAL A 105 -5.35 -11.87 24.66
N LYS A 106 -6.00 -11.11 25.54
CA LYS A 106 -7.46 -11.05 25.67
C LYS A 106 -7.98 -9.76 25.04
N VAL A 107 -9.14 -9.84 24.39
CA VAL A 107 -9.79 -8.68 23.77
C VAL A 107 -11.07 -8.39 24.54
N VAL A 108 -11.03 -7.32 25.32
CA VAL A 108 -12.16 -6.82 26.11
C VAL A 108 -13.07 -6.01 25.19
N LYS A 109 -14.34 -6.42 25.07
CA LYS A 109 -15.37 -5.65 24.38
C LYS A 109 -16.09 -4.77 25.40
N ILE A 110 -15.94 -3.47 25.24
CA ILE A 110 -16.46 -2.39 26.11
C ILE A 110 -17.31 -1.45 25.29
#